data_AF-A0A4S8KLR8-F1
#
_entry.id   AF-A0A4S8KLR8-F1
#
_cell.length_a   1.000
_cell.length_b   1.000
_cell.length_c   1.000
_cell.angle_alpha   90.00
_cell.angle_beta   90.00
_cell.angle_gamma   90.00
#
_symmetry.space_group_name_H-M   'P 1'
#
loop_
_entity.id
_entity.type
_entity.pdbx_description
1 polymer ?
#
loop_
_entity_poly.entity_id
_entity_poly.type
_entity_poly.pdbx_seq_one_letter_code
_entity_poly.pdbx_strand_id
1 'polypeptide(L)'
;MNLENHSTELIQNLVISLNNLSLRLLGVNDCDQASVAITEASDLLRKHAERHPAVYNLLFAMVLSNQSNVSLALGHQENALILVQEAVTLYREYPCVPHGFRCDCAKALRTLSGCLSNTGQHRDAVNLLLEAIQLNEKDNDTQAKLELAKSLDNLSSAYVNVHQMLLNVLLHCIKSWVFLFQIALDSQVPCIMSAKGAFGHKTSSNA
;
A
#
# COMPACT_ATOMS: atom_id res chain seq x y z
N MET A 1 39.37 23.40 2.51
CA MET A 1 38.04 23.07 3.09
C MET A 1 37.05 24.01 2.40
N ASN A 2 36.26 23.47 1.48
CA ASN A 2 35.60 24.18 0.38
C ASN A 2 34.27 24.82 0.79
N LEU A 3 33.98 26.02 0.28
CA LEU A 3 32.69 26.72 0.40
C LEU A 3 31.48 25.85 0.03
N GLU A 4 31.66 24.93 -0.93
CA GLU A 4 30.63 23.96 -1.33
C GLU A 4 30.25 23.01 -0.20
N ASN A 5 31.22 22.47 0.56
CA ASN A 5 30.92 21.57 1.68
C ASN A 5 30.15 22.28 2.80
N HIS A 6 30.49 23.54 3.09
CA HIS A 6 29.75 24.35 4.06
C HIS A 6 28.33 24.65 3.58
N SER A 7 28.13 24.89 2.28
CA SER A 7 26.80 25.10 1.72
C SER A 7 25.94 23.83 1.78
N THR A 8 26.52 22.65 1.50
CA THR A 8 25.84 21.36 1.60
C THR A 8 25.41 21.06 3.03
N GLU A 9 26.31 21.24 3.99
CA GLU A 9 26.04 20.99 5.41
C GLU A 9 24.96 21.93 5.95
N LEU A 10 24.98 23.22 5.56
CA LEU A 10 23.94 24.17 5.93
C LEU A 10 22.55 23.74 5.42
N ILE A 11 22.46 23.33 4.15
CA ILE A 11 21.21 22.86 3.53
C ILE A 11 20.71 21.61 4.24
N GLN A 12 21.57 20.61 4.45
CA GLN A 12 21.21 19.37 5.12
C GLN A 12 20.70 19.63 6.54
N ASN A 13 21.39 20.48 7.31
CA ASN A 13 20.98 20.83 8.66
C ASN A 13 19.62 21.55 8.68
N LEU A 14 19.40 22.51 7.78
CA LEU A 14 18.12 23.21 7.69
C LEU A 14 16.97 22.25 7.37
N VAL A 15 17.17 21.34 6.41
CA VAL A 15 16.15 20.35 6.03
C VAL A 15 15.87 19.40 7.20
N ILE A 16 16.90 18.91 7.89
CA ILE A 16 16.71 18.05 9.07
C ILE A 16 15.93 18.79 10.16
N SER A 17 16.22 20.06 10.41
CA SER A 17 15.49 20.90 11.37
C SER A 17 14.02 21.07 10.98
N LEU A 18 13.72 21.40 9.72
CA LEU A 18 12.35 21.53 9.20
C LEU A 18 11.57 20.21 9.26
N ASN A 19 12.21 19.10 8.89
CA ASN A 19 11.64 17.76 9.02
C ASN A 19 11.30 17.43 10.47
N ASN A 20 12.21 17.71 11.40
CA ASN A 20 11.99 17.46 12.82
C ASN A 20 10.90 18.37 13.41
N LEU A 21 10.83 19.62 12.97
CA LEU A 21 9.74 20.53 13.33
C LEU A 21 8.39 19.96 12.86
N SER A 22 8.31 19.53 11.60
CA SER A 22 7.11 18.91 11.04
C SER A 22 6.66 17.69 11.85
N LEU A 23 7.58 16.77 12.18
CA LEU A 23 7.25 15.58 12.99
C LEU A 23 6.77 15.93 14.40
N ARG A 24 7.31 17.00 15.02
CA ARG A 24 6.84 17.48 16.33
C ARG A 24 5.45 18.10 16.25
N LEU A 25 5.19 18.90 15.22
CA LEU A 25 3.88 19.51 14.95
C LEU A 25 2.82 18.44 14.70
N LEU A 26 3.16 17.41 13.90
CA LEU A 26 2.31 16.25 13.70
C LEU A 26 2.00 15.53 15.02
N GLY A 27 2.99 15.41 15.91
CA GLY A 27 2.82 14.80 17.24
C GLY A 27 1.89 15.55 18.19
N VAL A 28 1.71 16.86 17.99
CA VAL A 28 0.71 17.69 18.71
C VAL A 28 -0.56 17.93 17.89
N ASN A 29 -0.73 17.17 16.78
CA ASN A 29 -1.87 17.21 15.88
C ASN A 29 -2.07 18.57 15.16
N ASP A 30 -1.00 19.36 15.00
CA ASP A 30 -0.98 20.56 14.16
C ASP A 30 -0.53 20.19 12.74
N CYS A 31 -1.42 19.49 12.03
CA CYS A 31 -1.12 18.91 10.72
C CYS A 31 -0.88 19.98 9.65
N ASP A 32 -1.52 21.14 9.74
CA ASP A 32 -1.36 22.23 8.78
C ASP A 32 0.04 22.84 8.85
N GLN A 33 0.52 23.19 10.05
CA GLN A 33 1.88 23.69 10.20
C GLN A 33 2.93 22.60 9.92
N ALA A 34 2.63 21.35 10.27
CA ALA A 34 3.50 20.22 9.91
C ALA A 34 3.68 20.13 8.39
N SER A 35 2.60 20.33 7.62
CA SER A 35 2.59 20.33 6.15
C SER A 35 3.43 21.47 5.57
N VAL A 36 3.33 22.67 6.14
CA VAL A 36 4.15 23.82 5.73
C VAL A 36 5.64 23.52 5.91
N ALA A 37 6.05 23.09 7.11
CA ALA A 37 7.45 22.84 7.43
C ALA A 37 8.08 21.74 6.56
N ILE A 38 7.37 20.63 6.33
CA ILE A 38 7.91 19.53 5.51
C ILE A 38 7.91 19.87 4.02
N THR A 39 6.97 20.70 3.55
CA THR A 39 6.94 21.15 2.15
C THR A 39 8.13 22.05 1.87
N GLU A 40 8.50 22.95 2.80
CA GLU A 40 9.70 23.76 2.67
C GLU A 40 10.98 22.89 2.59
N ALA A 41 11.09 21.87 3.44
CA ALA A 41 12.20 20.91 3.37
C ALA A 41 12.26 20.17 2.01
N SER A 42 11.10 19.75 1.51
CA SER A 42 10.94 19.04 0.24
C SER A 42 11.34 19.91 -0.96
N ASP A 43 10.89 21.16 -0.99
CA ASP A 43 11.18 22.11 -2.07
C ASP A 43 12.66 22.52 -2.11
N LEU A 44 13.30 22.64 -0.94
CA LEU A 44 14.75 22.83 -0.86
C LEU A 44 15.48 21.63 -1.48
N LEU A 45 15.15 20.41 -1.05
CA LEU A 45 15.83 19.23 -1.54
C LEU A 45 15.57 18.93 -3.01
N ARG A 46 14.37 19.17 -3.53
CA ARG A 46 14.05 18.93 -4.95
C ARG A 46 15.05 19.63 -5.88
N LYS A 47 15.28 20.93 -5.66
CA LYS A 47 16.21 21.74 -6.48
C LYS A 47 17.67 21.27 -6.36
N HIS A 48 18.04 20.73 -5.21
CA HIS A 48 19.41 20.27 -4.94
C HIS A 48 19.66 18.83 -5.42
N ALA A 49 18.67 17.94 -5.30
CA ALA A 49 18.70 16.58 -5.81
C ALA A 49 18.81 16.54 -7.34
N GLU A 50 18.15 17.46 -8.05
CA GLU A 50 18.29 17.59 -9.51
C GLU A 50 19.72 17.86 -9.96
N ARG A 51 20.52 18.58 -9.15
CA ARG A 51 21.90 18.96 -9.47
C ARG A 51 22.94 18.00 -8.91
N HIS A 52 22.67 17.46 -7.72
CA HIS A 52 23.60 16.62 -6.97
C HIS A 52 22.87 15.41 -6.35
N PRO A 53 22.33 14.51 -7.18
CA PRO A 53 21.46 13.42 -6.71
C PRO A 53 22.15 12.49 -5.70
N ALA A 54 23.45 12.20 -5.91
CA ALA A 54 24.24 11.37 -5.02
C ALA A 54 24.35 11.90 -3.58
N VAL A 55 24.18 13.22 -3.38
CA VAL A 55 24.29 13.89 -2.08
C VAL A 55 22.93 14.01 -1.39
N TYR A 56 21.86 14.23 -2.16
CA TYR A 56 20.57 14.64 -1.61
C TYR A 56 19.45 13.60 -1.74
N ASN A 57 19.53 12.61 -2.64
CA ASN A 57 18.42 11.69 -2.91
C ASN A 57 17.95 10.91 -1.67
N LEU A 58 18.86 10.40 -0.83
CA LEU A 58 18.47 9.69 0.39
C LEU A 58 17.78 10.60 1.42
N LEU A 59 18.29 11.82 1.58
CA LEU A 59 17.67 12.80 2.46
C LEU A 59 16.30 13.24 1.91
N PHE A 60 16.17 13.33 0.59
CA PHE A 60 14.94 13.68 -0.08
C PHE A 60 13.89 12.57 0.05
N ALA A 61 14.29 11.31 -0.13
CA ALA A 61 13.44 10.14 0.11
C ALA A 61 12.89 10.10 1.55
N MET A 62 13.73 10.41 2.54
CA MET A 62 13.32 10.51 3.95
C MET A 62 12.25 11.60 4.13
N VAL A 63 12.48 12.80 3.59
CA VAL A 63 11.54 13.93 3.68
C VAL A 63 10.21 13.61 2.98
N LEU A 64 10.24 13.04 1.77
CA LEU A 64 9.05 12.65 1.02
C LEU A 64 8.22 11.60 1.77
N SER A 65 8.87 10.61 2.38
CA SER A 65 8.19 9.62 3.24
C SER A 65 7.49 10.28 4.44
N ASN A 66 8.12 11.27 5.07
CA ASN A 66 7.50 12.01 6.17
C ASN A 66 6.38 12.93 5.69
N GLN A 67 6.54 13.59 4.54
CA GLN A 67 5.50 14.41 3.89
C GLN A 67 4.27 13.57 3.51
N SER A 68 4.47 12.32 3.09
CA SER A 68 3.39 11.38 2.85
C SER A 68 2.59 11.10 4.14
N ASN A 69 3.28 10.86 5.26
CA ASN A 69 2.60 10.65 6.55
C ASN A 69 1.81 11.88 7.01
N VAL A 70 2.33 13.10 6.81
CA VAL A 70 1.58 14.34 7.08
C VAL A 70 0.37 14.45 6.15
N SER A 71 0.52 14.10 4.87
CA SER A 71 -0.60 14.09 3.91
C SER A 71 -1.69 13.10 4.31
N LEU A 72 -1.33 11.91 4.82
CA LEU A 72 -2.29 10.95 5.37
C LEU A 72 -3.03 11.51 6.59
N ALA A 73 -2.34 12.22 7.48
CA ALA A 73 -2.96 12.85 8.65
C ALA A 73 -3.95 13.96 8.28
N LEU A 74 -3.73 14.63 7.14
CA LEU A 74 -4.66 15.58 6.53
C LEU A 74 -5.77 14.91 5.70
N GLY A 75 -5.75 13.59 5.54
CA GLY A 75 -6.74 12.86 4.73
C GLY A 75 -6.47 12.86 3.21
N HIS A 76 -5.34 13.40 2.77
CA HIS A 76 -4.95 13.48 1.35
C HIS A 76 -4.30 12.18 0.86
N GLN A 77 -5.09 11.10 0.75
CA GLN A 77 -4.58 9.75 0.43
C GLN A 77 -3.85 9.66 -0.91
N GLU A 78 -4.38 10.28 -1.97
CA GLU A 78 -3.78 10.25 -3.31
C GLU A 78 -2.40 10.93 -3.33
N ASN A 79 -2.31 12.11 -2.70
CA ASN A 79 -1.05 12.83 -2.57
C ASN A 79 -0.01 12.02 -1.75
N ALA A 80 -0.45 11.41 -0.66
CA ALA A 80 0.40 10.56 0.16
C ALA A 80 0.97 9.37 -0.63
N LEU A 81 0.16 8.73 -1.47
CA LEU A 81 0.59 7.62 -2.32
C LEU A 81 1.66 8.08 -3.31
N ILE A 82 1.47 9.22 -3.97
CA ILE A 82 2.45 9.77 -4.92
C ILE A 82 3.79 10.02 -4.22
N LEU A 83 3.76 10.71 -3.08
CA LEU A 83 4.97 11.07 -2.32
C LEU A 83 5.75 9.84 -1.83
N VAL A 84 5.08 8.84 -1.27
CA VAL A 84 5.77 7.65 -0.76
C VAL A 84 6.25 6.73 -1.89
N GLN A 85 5.56 6.72 -3.03
CA GLN A 85 6.03 6.01 -4.21
C GLN A 85 7.33 6.62 -4.76
N GLU A 86 7.43 7.95 -4.79
CA GLU A 86 8.66 8.66 -5.15
C GLU A 86 9.79 8.35 -4.15
N ALA A 87 9.50 8.41 -2.84
CA ALA A 87 10.48 8.07 -1.80
C ALA A 87 11.04 6.65 -1.95
N VAL A 88 10.18 5.64 -2.16
CA VAL A 88 10.62 4.25 -2.36
C VAL A 88 11.41 4.10 -3.65
N THR A 89 11.05 4.83 -4.71
CA THR A 89 11.80 4.83 -5.97
C THR A 89 13.23 5.34 -5.75
N LEU A 90 13.39 6.45 -5.04
CA LEU A 90 14.71 7.01 -4.70
C LEU A 90 15.53 6.05 -3.82
N TYR A 91 14.93 5.40 -2.82
CA TYR A 91 15.66 4.40 -2.02
C TYR A 91 16.13 3.20 -2.86
N ARG A 92 15.34 2.78 -3.85
CA ARG A 92 15.66 1.65 -4.75
C ARG A 92 16.76 1.96 -5.76
N GLU A 93 17.14 3.22 -5.95
CA GLU A 93 18.32 3.58 -6.74
C GLU A 93 19.63 3.10 -6.08
N TYR A 94 19.59 2.76 -4.79
CA TYR A 94 20.74 2.32 -4.01
C TYR A 94 20.73 0.79 -3.84
N PRO A 95 21.72 0.06 -4.38
CA PRO A 95 21.79 -1.41 -4.24
C PRO A 95 21.85 -1.89 -2.78
N CYS A 96 22.37 -1.05 -1.90
CA CYS A 96 22.37 -1.27 -0.45
C CYS A 96 22.09 0.07 0.21
N VAL A 97 20.92 0.18 0.87
CA VAL A 97 20.55 1.39 1.61
C VAL A 97 21.54 1.58 2.78
N PRO A 98 22.20 2.76 2.88
CA PRO A 98 23.12 3.04 3.96
C PRO A 98 22.44 2.91 5.33
N HIS A 99 23.19 2.45 6.33
CA HIS A 99 22.66 2.14 7.67
C HIS A 99 21.79 3.27 8.25
N GLY A 100 22.23 4.53 8.12
CA GLY A 100 21.51 5.69 8.64
C GLY A 100 20.12 5.93 8.02
N PHE A 101 19.82 5.33 6.87
CA PHE A 101 18.54 5.49 6.16
C PHE A 101 17.70 4.22 6.11
N ARG A 102 18.16 3.10 6.68
CA ARG A 102 17.42 1.83 6.62
C ARG A 102 16.07 1.89 7.31
N CYS A 103 16.02 2.49 8.49
CA CYS A 103 14.78 2.69 9.24
C CYS A 103 13.79 3.56 8.45
N ASP A 104 14.28 4.65 7.82
CA ASP A 104 13.43 5.53 7.02
C ASP A 104 12.93 4.87 5.72
N CYS A 105 13.77 4.02 5.10
CA CYS A 105 13.38 3.20 3.95
C CYS A 105 12.30 2.18 4.35
N ALA A 106 12.48 1.45 5.45
CA ALA A 106 11.49 0.50 5.96
C ALA A 106 10.16 1.19 6.31
N LYS A 107 10.23 2.38 6.93
CA LYS A 107 9.06 3.22 7.19
C LYS A 107 8.34 3.62 5.89
N ALA A 108 9.08 4.03 4.86
CA ALA A 108 8.52 4.38 3.56
C ALA A 108 7.79 3.18 2.91
N LEU A 109 8.40 2.00 2.90
CA LEU A 109 7.79 0.77 2.39
C LEU A 109 6.50 0.42 3.14
N ARG A 110 6.51 0.55 4.48
CA ARG A 110 5.34 0.32 5.33
C ARG A 110 4.21 1.33 5.04
N THR A 111 4.54 2.60 4.86
CA THR A 111 3.56 3.64 4.49
C THR A 111 2.98 3.40 3.09
N LEU A 112 3.81 3.04 2.10
CA LEU A 112 3.35 2.67 0.76
C LEU A 112 2.41 1.46 0.81
N SER A 113 2.77 0.43 1.58
CA SER A 113 1.90 -0.73 1.82
C SER A 113 0.53 -0.34 2.37
N GLY A 114 0.48 0.60 3.32
CA GLY A 114 -0.78 1.13 3.85
C GLY A 114 -1.62 1.81 2.77
N CYS A 115 -0.98 2.66 1.96
CA CYS A 115 -1.65 3.35 0.85
C CYS A 115 -2.20 2.35 -0.20
N LEU A 116 -1.39 1.36 -0.59
CA LEU A 116 -1.81 0.31 -1.53
C LEU A 116 -2.95 -0.53 -0.99
N SER A 117 -2.91 -0.90 0.29
CA SER A 117 -3.99 -1.62 0.95
C SER A 117 -5.32 -0.86 0.90
N ASN A 118 -5.31 0.46 1.08
CA ASN A 118 -6.51 1.29 0.98
C ASN A 118 -7.09 1.32 -0.44
N THR A 119 -6.25 1.15 -1.46
CA THR A 119 -6.68 1.04 -2.87
C THR A 119 -7.02 -0.39 -3.31
N GLY A 120 -6.98 -1.38 -2.40
CA GLY A 120 -7.29 -2.78 -2.69
C GLY A 120 -6.11 -3.61 -3.23
N GLN A 121 -4.92 -3.02 -3.37
CA GLN A 121 -3.71 -3.69 -3.86
C GLN A 121 -3.01 -4.48 -2.75
N HIS A 122 -3.74 -5.40 -2.12
CA HIS A 122 -3.30 -6.09 -0.89
C HIS A 122 -2.08 -7.01 -1.08
N ARG A 123 -1.92 -7.62 -2.27
CA ARG A 123 -0.75 -8.47 -2.56
C ARG A 123 0.53 -7.66 -2.64
N ASP A 124 0.48 -6.51 -3.30
CA ASP A 124 1.64 -5.62 -3.42
C ASP A 124 2.01 -5.00 -2.07
N ALA A 125 1.00 -4.68 -1.25
CA ALA A 125 1.19 -4.29 0.14
C ALA A 125 1.96 -5.34 0.96
N VAL A 126 1.58 -6.63 0.86
CA VAL A 126 2.31 -7.74 1.51
C VAL A 126 3.78 -7.78 1.07
N ASN A 127 4.05 -7.67 -0.23
CA ASN A 127 5.42 -7.73 -0.75
C ASN A 127 6.31 -6.60 -0.19
N LEU A 128 5.79 -5.38 -0.10
CA LEU A 128 6.50 -4.23 0.46
C LEU A 128 6.82 -4.41 1.95
N LEU A 129 5.89 -5.02 2.71
CA LEU A 129 6.12 -5.27 4.13
C LEU A 129 7.18 -6.36 4.35
N LEU A 130 7.22 -7.38 3.50
CA LEU A 130 8.29 -8.39 3.53
C LEU A 130 9.66 -7.75 3.25
N GLU A 131 9.74 -6.82 2.29
CA GLU A 131 10.96 -6.04 2.01
C GLU A 131 11.37 -5.19 3.24
N ALA A 132 10.42 -4.50 3.88
CA ALA A 132 10.67 -3.71 5.08
C ALA A 132 11.18 -4.56 6.26
N ILE A 133 10.64 -5.77 6.44
CA ILE A 133 11.08 -6.72 7.46
C ILE A 133 12.53 -7.15 7.19
N GLN A 134 12.85 -7.54 5.95
CA GLN A 134 14.19 -7.97 5.56
C GLN A 134 15.26 -6.89 5.78
N LEU A 135 14.92 -5.61 5.57
CA LEU A 135 15.84 -4.49 5.80
C LEU A 135 16.25 -4.35 7.27
N ASN A 136 15.34 -4.62 8.20
CA ASN A 136 15.55 -4.41 9.64
C ASN A 136 15.82 -5.70 10.43
N GLU A 137 15.65 -6.89 9.83
CA GLU A 137 15.75 -8.19 10.53
C GLU A 137 17.12 -8.42 11.20
N LYS A 138 18.19 -7.94 10.58
CA LYS A 138 19.56 -8.15 11.05
C LYS A 138 20.09 -7.03 11.95
N ASP A 139 19.34 -5.94 12.08
CA ASP A 139 19.75 -4.78 12.86
C ASP A 139 19.25 -4.93 14.31
N ASN A 140 20.15 -4.72 15.26
CA ASN A 140 19.85 -4.85 16.68
C ASN A 140 19.45 -3.52 17.32
N ASP A 141 19.50 -2.43 16.57
CA ASP A 141 19.10 -1.11 17.03
C ASP A 141 17.62 -1.08 17.46
N THR A 142 17.34 -0.23 18.46
CA THR A 142 15.99 -0.11 19.04
C THR A 142 14.99 0.40 18.00
N GLN A 143 15.39 1.34 17.15
CA GLN A 143 14.52 1.89 16.12
C GLN A 143 14.24 0.86 15.03
N ALA A 144 15.25 0.09 14.63
CA ALA A 144 15.07 -0.99 13.66
C ALA A 144 14.10 -2.06 14.18
N LYS A 145 14.23 -2.46 15.45
CA LYS A 145 13.29 -3.40 16.11
C LYS A 145 11.87 -2.84 16.19
N LEU A 146 11.72 -1.54 16.47
CA LEU A 146 10.42 -0.89 16.49
C LEU A 146 9.76 -0.88 15.10
N GLU A 147 10.48 -0.53 14.05
CA GLU A 147 9.93 -0.55 12.69
C GLU A 147 9.69 -1.97 12.17
N LEU A 148 10.50 -2.96 12.61
CA LEU A 148 10.23 -4.38 12.38
C LEU A 148 8.88 -4.80 12.98
N ALA A 149 8.64 -4.48 14.26
CA ALA A 149 7.38 -4.79 14.93
C ALA A 149 6.18 -4.16 14.22
N LYS A 150 6.24 -2.86 13.89
CA LYS A 150 5.18 -2.17 13.13
C LYS A 150 4.93 -2.78 11.76
N SER A 151 5.99 -3.25 11.08
CA SER A 151 5.87 -3.89 9.78
C SER A 151 5.20 -5.26 9.88
N LEU A 152 5.50 -6.03 10.92
CA LEU A 152 4.83 -7.31 11.21
C LEU A 152 3.34 -7.13 11.55
N ASP A 153 3.00 -6.11 12.34
CA ASP A 153 1.60 -5.78 12.66
C ASP A 153 0.80 -5.42 11.39
N ASN A 154 1.39 -4.59 10.53
CA ASN A 154 0.79 -4.24 9.24
C ASN A 154 0.71 -5.46 8.31
N LEU A 155 1.67 -6.38 8.37
CA LEU A 155 1.68 -7.59 7.55
C LEU A 155 0.55 -8.54 7.95
N SER A 156 0.30 -8.68 9.24
CA SER A 156 -0.86 -9.42 9.77
C SER A 156 -2.16 -8.85 9.19
N SER A 157 -2.33 -7.53 9.26
CA SER A 157 -3.51 -6.83 8.72
C SER A 157 -3.64 -6.98 7.19
N ALA A 158 -2.53 -6.90 6.45
CA ALA A 158 -2.52 -7.07 5.00
C ALA A 158 -2.93 -8.49 4.60
N TYR A 159 -2.47 -9.53 5.32
CA TYR A 159 -2.90 -10.91 5.07
C TYR A 159 -4.38 -11.13 5.33
N VAL A 160 -4.94 -10.55 6.40
CA VAL A 160 -6.39 -10.60 6.64
C VAL A 160 -7.17 -10.02 5.46
N ASN A 161 -6.71 -8.89 4.90
CA ASN A 161 -7.34 -8.28 3.73
C ASN A 161 -7.25 -9.17 2.48
N VAL A 162 -6.10 -9.82 2.23
CA VAL A 162 -5.96 -10.80 1.14
C VAL A 162 -6.92 -11.97 1.32
N HIS A 163 -7.04 -12.50 2.55
CA HIS A 163 -7.96 -13.58 2.85
C HIS A 163 -9.43 -13.17 2.63
N GLN A 164 -9.81 -11.97 3.09
CA GLN A 164 -11.15 -11.44 2.89
C GLN A 164 -11.48 -11.25 1.40
N MET A 165 -10.51 -10.76 0.61
CA MET A 165 -10.65 -10.64 -0.84
C MET A 165 -10.93 -12.01 -1.49
N LEU A 166 -10.16 -13.05 -1.13
CA LEU A 166 -10.35 -14.40 -1.66
C LEU A 166 -11.72 -14.99 -1.27
N LEU A 167 -12.15 -14.78 -0.02
CA LEU A 167 -13.46 -15.22 0.46
C LEU A 167 -14.60 -14.54 -0.32
N ASN A 168 -14.49 -13.24 -0.59
CA ASN A 168 -15.47 -12.50 -1.38
C ASN A 168 -15.58 -13.05 -2.81
N VAL A 169 -14.45 -13.38 -3.45
CA VAL A 169 -14.44 -13.99 -4.80
C VAL A 169 -15.10 -15.36 -4.78
N LEU A 170 -14.80 -16.20 -3.79
CA LEU A 170 -15.42 -17.51 -3.63
C LEU A 170 -16.94 -17.39 -3.44
N LEU A 171 -17.38 -16.47 -2.58
CA LEU A 171 -18.80 -16.23 -2.32
C LEU A 171 -19.52 -15.75 -3.57
N HIS A 172 -18.89 -14.86 -4.36
CA HIS A 172 -19.43 -14.41 -5.64
C HIS A 172 -19.58 -15.58 -6.63
N CYS A 173 -18.56 -16.44 -6.74
CA CYS A 173 -18.61 -17.63 -7.57
C CYS A 173 -19.78 -18.56 -7.16
N ILE A 174 -19.92 -18.86 -5.87
CA ILE A 174 -21.02 -19.71 -5.35
C ILE A 174 -22.38 -19.09 -5.68
N LYS A 175 -22.55 -17.78 -5.46
CA LYS A 175 -23.80 -17.07 -5.77
C LYS A 175 -24.15 -17.15 -7.26
N SER A 176 -23.16 -16.97 -8.14
CA SER A 176 -23.37 -17.09 -9.59
C SER A 176 -23.76 -18.52 -10.01
N TRP A 177 -23.16 -19.55 -9.41
CA TRP A 177 -23.55 -20.94 -9.66
C TRP A 177 -24.96 -21.26 -9.17
N VAL A 178 -25.34 -20.79 -7.97
CA VAL A 178 -26.71 -20.94 -7.45
C VAL A 178 -27.72 -20.28 -8.38
N PHE A 179 -27.41 -19.09 -8.90
CA PHE A 179 -28.26 -18.39 -9.85
C PHE A 179 -28.42 -19.16 -11.17
N LEU A 180 -27.33 -19.68 -11.74
CA LEU A 180 -27.37 -20.52 -12.95
C LEU A 180 -28.16 -21.81 -12.73
N PHE A 181 -27.99 -22.45 -11.57
CA PHE A 181 -28.75 -23.65 -11.21
C PHE A 181 -30.25 -23.34 -11.10
N GLN A 182 -30.62 -22.21 -10.52
CA GLN A 182 -32.03 -21.77 -10.44
C GLN A 182 -32.63 -21.52 -11.82
N ILE A 183 -31.90 -20.84 -12.72
CA ILE A 183 -32.33 -20.67 -14.13
C ILE A 183 -32.54 -22.02 -14.80
N ALA A 184 -31.62 -22.97 -14.60
CA ALA A 184 -31.75 -24.30 -15.16
C ALA A 184 -33.02 -25.02 -14.67
N LEU A 185 -33.33 -24.94 -13.36
CA LEU A 185 -34.57 -25.49 -12.79
C LEU A 185 -35.82 -24.81 -13.37
N ASP A 186 -35.82 -23.48 -13.45
CA ASP A 186 -36.95 -22.70 -13.96
C ASP A 186 -37.16 -22.90 -15.47
N SER A 187 -36.09 -23.17 -16.23
CA SER A 187 -36.16 -23.52 -17.65
C SER A 187 -36.67 -24.93 -17.93
N GLN A 188 -36.66 -25.82 -16.92
CA GLN A 188 -37.22 -27.17 -16.99
C GLN A 188 -38.73 -27.21 -16.64
N VAL A 189 -39.43 -26.07 -16.63
CA VAL A 189 -40.90 -26.06 -16.62
C VAL A 189 -41.42 -26.67 -17.94
N PRO A 190 -42.18 -27.79 -17.89
CA PRO A 190 -42.50 -28.59 -19.06
C PRO A 190 -43.52 -27.87 -19.95
N CYS A 191 -43.10 -27.47 -21.14
CA CYS A 191 -44.04 -27.25 -22.22
C CYS A 191 -44.62 -28.60 -22.67
N ILE A 192 -45.96 -28.65 -22.64
CA ILE A 192 -46.87 -29.61 -23.28
C ILE A 192 -47.46 -30.68 -22.34
N MET A 193 -48.44 -30.25 -21.54
CA MET A 193 -49.73 -30.92 -21.55
C MET A 193 -50.50 -30.53 -22.84
N SER A 194 -50.61 -31.44 -23.81
CA SER A 194 -51.90 -31.80 -24.44
C SER A 194 -51.67 -32.76 -25.62
N ALA A 195 -52.03 -34.03 -25.43
CA ALA A 195 -52.58 -34.87 -26.49
C ALA A 195 -53.43 -35.97 -25.86
N LYS A 196 -54.59 -35.56 -25.31
CA LYS A 196 -55.71 -36.49 -25.16
C LYS A 196 -56.36 -36.63 -26.54
N GLY A 197 -56.37 -37.87 -27.04
CA GLY A 197 -57.42 -38.38 -27.92
C GLY A 197 -57.03 -38.56 -29.38
N ALA A 198 -56.81 -39.81 -29.78
CA ALA A 198 -57.26 -40.36 -31.07
C ALA A 198 -56.93 -41.86 -31.18
N PHE A 199 -57.98 -42.70 -31.13
CA PHE A 199 -58.09 -44.08 -31.68
C PHE A 199 -57.16 -45.15 -31.10
N GLY A 200 -57.60 -46.35 -30.69
CA GLY A 200 -58.84 -47.06 -30.89
C GLY A 200 -58.54 -48.55 -30.94
N HIS A 201 -59.18 -49.32 -30.05
CA HIS A 201 -59.59 -50.72 -30.21
C HIS A 201 -58.58 -51.88 -30.40
N LYS A 202 -58.85 -52.93 -29.59
CA LYS A 202 -58.69 -54.39 -29.82
C LYS A 202 -57.25 -54.94 -29.68
N THR A 203 -56.96 -56.11 -29.08
CA THR A 203 -57.74 -57.26 -28.55
C THR A 203 -56.77 -58.21 -27.83
N SER A 204 -57.33 -59.11 -27.00
CA SER A 204 -56.86 -60.45 -26.56
C SER A 204 -55.58 -60.53 -25.72
N SER A 205 -55.61 -60.98 -24.46
CA SER A 205 -55.98 -62.32 -23.93
C SER A 205 -54.91 -63.40 -24.17
N ASN A 206 -54.41 -63.92 -23.03
CA ASN A 206 -53.77 -65.23 -22.75
C ASN A 206 -52.45 -65.50 -23.50
N ALA A 207 -51.39 -66.07 -22.91
CA ALA A 207 -51.19 -66.89 -21.72
C ALA A 207 -49.74 -66.70 -21.22
#